data_AF-A0A955UYW0-F1
#
_entry.id   AF-A0A955UYW0-F1
#
_cell.length_a   1.000
_cell.length_b   1.000
_cell.length_c   1.000
_cell.angle_alpha   90.00
_cell.angle_beta   90.00
_cell.angle_gamma   90.00
#
_symmetry.space_group_name_H-M   'P 1'
#
loop_
_entity.id
_entity.type
_entity.pdbx_description
1 polymer ?
#
loop_
_entity_poly.entity_id
_entity_poly.type
_entity_poly.pdbx_seq_one_letter_code
_entity_poly.pdbx_strand_id
1 'polypeptide(L)'
;MEALGTFAEFSLALAGFAAIALVLVERGGALPPGAFYVVRFMVVNAIGPALLSLLAIVVLAGGVPEPVAWRLCSGVYLAVALFFGLLSVRQQRRLASSGELLFTGALNAAVWSGAMLAHALEVANLAGVLGGPSLALFLGGLWMLLAVAGVQFVALLFLVAR
;
A
#
# COMPACT_ATOMS: atom_id res chain seq x y z
N MET A 1 -12.30 3.70 16.76
CA MET A 1 -12.19 2.27 16.38
C MET A 1 -12.93 1.94 15.09
N GLU A 2 -14.16 2.45 14.91
CA GLU A 2 -14.96 2.24 13.68
C GLU A 2 -14.20 2.52 12.38
N ALA A 3 -13.51 3.68 12.29
CA ALA A 3 -12.72 4.02 11.11
C ALA A 3 -11.64 2.97 10.77
N LEU A 4 -10.95 2.40 11.76
CA LEU A 4 -9.93 1.36 11.53
C LEU A 4 -10.56 0.07 11.00
N GLY A 5 -11.75 -0.28 11.48
CA GLY A 5 -12.53 -1.41 10.96
C GLY A 5 -12.90 -1.21 9.49
N THR A 6 -13.46 -0.05 9.15
CA THR A 6 -13.79 0.31 7.75
C THR A 6 -12.57 0.25 6.84
N PHE A 7 -11.41 0.73 7.31
CA PHE A 7 -10.16 0.63 6.57
C PHE A 7 -9.74 -0.81 6.33
N ALA A 8 -9.79 -1.67 7.36
CA ALA A 8 -9.44 -3.07 7.22
C ALA A 8 -10.36 -3.79 6.23
N GLU A 9 -11.67 -3.55 6.32
CA GLU A 9 -12.67 -4.11 5.40
C GLU A 9 -12.43 -3.66 3.96
N PHE A 10 -12.25 -2.36 3.73
CA PHE A 10 -12.04 -1.81 2.40
C PHE A 10 -10.73 -2.31 1.78
N SER A 11 -9.67 -2.37 2.58
CA SER A 11 -8.36 -2.90 2.22
C SER A 11 -8.43 -4.38 1.81
N LEU A 12 -9.11 -5.19 2.61
CA LEU A 12 -9.31 -6.62 2.33
C LEU A 12 -10.19 -6.82 1.10
N ALA A 13 -11.24 -6.02 0.93
CA ALA A 13 -12.09 -6.07 -0.25
C ALA A 13 -11.30 -5.75 -1.51
N LEU A 14 -10.50 -4.67 -1.51
CA LEU A 14 -9.65 -4.29 -2.64
C LEU A 14 -8.63 -5.39 -2.98
N ALA A 15 -7.98 -5.98 -1.97
CA ALA A 15 -7.07 -7.10 -2.17
C ALA A 15 -7.76 -8.35 -2.72
N GLY A 16 -8.99 -8.64 -2.26
CA GLY A 16 -9.81 -9.75 -2.75
C GLY A 16 -10.22 -9.57 -4.20
N PHE A 17 -10.71 -8.38 -4.57
CA PHE A 17 -11.05 -8.06 -5.97
C PHE A 17 -9.83 -8.13 -6.89
N ALA A 18 -8.68 -7.62 -6.45
CA ALA A 18 -7.41 -7.73 -7.15
C ALA A 18 -7.01 -9.19 -7.42
N ALA A 19 -7.13 -10.06 -6.41
CA ALA A 19 -6.83 -11.48 -6.55
C ALA A 19 -7.78 -12.19 -7.55
N ILE A 20 -9.09 -11.90 -7.48
CA ILE A 20 -10.07 -12.44 -8.43
C ILE A 20 -9.76 -11.98 -9.85
N ALA A 21 -9.52 -10.68 -10.04
CA ALA A 21 -9.17 -10.13 -11.35
C ALA A 21 -7.93 -10.82 -11.93
N LEU A 22 -6.87 -11.02 -11.13
CA LEU A 22 -5.68 -11.75 -11.56
C LEU A 22 -6.01 -13.17 -12.04
N VAL A 23 -6.78 -13.93 -11.26
CA VAL A 23 -7.15 -15.32 -11.61
C VAL A 23 -7.97 -15.37 -12.90
N LEU A 24 -8.90 -14.42 -13.09
CA LEU A 24 -9.70 -14.35 -14.30
C LEU A 24 -8.84 -14.03 -15.54
N VAL A 25 -7.82 -13.17 -15.38
CA VAL A 25 -6.91 -12.84 -16.47
C VAL A 25 -6.02 -14.02 -16.84
N GLU A 26 -5.48 -14.72 -15.84
CA GLU A 26 -4.62 -15.89 -16.05
C GLU A 26 -5.35 -17.01 -16.80
N ARG A 27 -6.66 -17.15 -16.58
CA ARG A 27 -7.50 -18.08 -17.35
C ARG A 27 -7.69 -17.67 -18.81
N GLY A 28 -7.54 -16.38 -19.13
CA GLY A 28 -7.63 -15.84 -20.49
C GLY A 28 -6.30 -15.88 -21.28
N GLY A 29 -5.17 -16.13 -20.62
CA GLY A 29 -3.84 -16.19 -21.25
C GLY A 29 -2.69 -15.89 -20.28
N ALA A 30 -1.45 -16.11 -20.72
CA ALA A 30 -0.28 -15.83 -19.90
C ALA A 30 -0.04 -14.32 -19.72
N LEU A 31 -0.01 -13.85 -18.47
CA LEU A 31 0.29 -12.47 -18.12
C LEU A 31 1.78 -12.14 -18.35
N PRO A 32 2.12 -10.92 -18.82
CA PRO A 32 3.50 -10.49 -18.91
C PRO A 32 4.13 -10.37 -17.51
N PRO A 33 5.45 -10.58 -17.35
CA PRO A 33 6.14 -10.51 -16.06
C PRO A 33 5.91 -9.21 -15.29
N GLY A 34 5.80 -8.08 -16.00
CA GLY A 34 5.48 -6.78 -15.41
C GLY A 34 4.12 -6.75 -14.73
N ALA A 35 3.13 -7.51 -15.19
CA ALA A 35 1.77 -7.49 -14.63
C ALA A 35 1.75 -8.16 -13.25
N PHE A 36 2.47 -9.28 -13.11
CA PHE A 36 2.67 -9.92 -11.82
C PHE A 36 3.35 -9.00 -10.81
N TYR A 37 4.32 -8.20 -11.25
CA TYR A 37 4.97 -7.21 -10.38
C TYR A 37 3.97 -6.15 -9.91
N VAL A 38 3.16 -5.59 -10.82
CA VAL A 38 2.12 -4.61 -10.49
C VAL A 38 1.11 -5.20 -9.50
N VAL A 39 0.61 -6.41 -9.76
CA VAL A 39 -0.35 -7.07 -8.87
C VAL A 39 0.23 -7.30 -7.49
N ARG A 40 1.45 -7.81 -7.40
CA ARG A 40 2.12 -8.01 -6.12
C ARG A 40 2.22 -6.70 -5.34
N PHE A 41 2.63 -5.62 -6.00
CA PHE A 41 2.80 -4.32 -5.35
C PHE A 41 1.46 -3.73 -4.91
N MET A 42 0.42 -3.85 -5.75
CA MET A 42 -0.95 -3.49 -5.41
C MET A 42 -1.48 -4.27 -4.21
N VAL A 43 -1.29 -5.59 -4.18
CA VAL A 43 -1.71 -6.45 -3.07
C VAL A 43 -0.99 -6.05 -1.78
N VAL A 44 0.31 -5.76 -1.83
CA VAL A 44 1.05 -5.27 -0.66
C VAL A 44 0.50 -3.92 -0.19
N ASN A 45 0.21 -2.99 -1.10
CA ASN A 45 -0.35 -1.68 -0.76
C ASN A 45 -1.82 -1.75 -0.28
N ALA A 46 -2.56 -2.80 -0.62
CA ALA A 46 -3.92 -3.02 -0.14
C ALA A 46 -3.92 -3.77 1.20
N ILE A 47 -3.17 -4.86 1.33
CA ILE A 47 -3.11 -5.67 2.56
C ILE A 47 -2.37 -4.93 3.68
N GLY A 48 -1.34 -4.13 3.35
CA GLY A 48 -0.56 -3.37 4.33
C GLY A 48 -1.44 -2.52 5.25
N PRO A 49 -2.28 -1.62 4.71
CA PRO A 49 -3.23 -0.85 5.50
C PRO A 49 -4.16 -1.71 6.36
N ALA A 50 -4.71 -2.81 5.84
CA ALA A 50 -5.53 -3.74 6.63
C ALA A 50 -4.77 -4.29 7.85
N LEU A 51 -3.56 -4.82 7.65
CA LEU A 51 -2.77 -5.38 8.73
C LEU A 51 -2.37 -4.33 9.76
N LEU A 52 -2.08 -3.10 9.32
CA LEU A 52 -1.75 -1.99 10.22
C LEU A 52 -2.96 -1.51 11.01
N SER A 53 -4.14 -1.44 10.39
CA SER A 53 -5.39 -1.12 11.09
C SER A 53 -5.70 -2.19 12.15
N LEU A 54 -5.54 -3.47 11.83
CA LEU A 54 -5.71 -4.57 12.79
C LEU A 54 -4.67 -4.51 13.91
N LEU A 55 -3.40 -4.27 13.60
CA LEU A 55 -2.34 -4.09 14.58
C LEU A 55 -2.68 -2.95 15.55
N ALA A 56 -3.14 -1.82 15.02
CA ALA A 56 -3.52 -0.68 15.85
C ALA A 56 -4.68 -1.01 16.79
N ILE A 57 -5.71 -1.74 16.31
CA ILE A 57 -6.81 -2.22 17.15
C ILE A 57 -6.28 -3.11 18.28
N VAL A 58 -5.40 -4.06 17.98
CA VAL A 58 -4.81 -4.98 18.98
C VAL A 58 -3.99 -4.21 20.03
N VAL A 59 -3.14 -3.27 19.59
CA VAL A 59 -2.30 -2.46 20.49
C VAL A 59 -3.15 -1.61 21.43
N LEU A 60 -4.22 -0.99 20.93
CA LEU A 60 -5.15 -0.20 21.74
C LEU A 60 -5.94 -1.08 22.72
N ALA A 61 -6.41 -2.25 22.28
CA ALA A 61 -7.10 -3.21 23.13
C ALA A 61 -6.22 -3.73 24.28
N GLY A 62 -4.89 -3.75 24.07
CA GLY A 62 -3.90 -4.03 25.10
C GLY A 62 -3.68 -2.92 26.13
N GLY A 63 -4.40 -1.79 26.04
CA GLY A 63 -4.31 -0.67 26.98
C GLY A 63 -3.17 0.31 26.70
N VAL A 64 -2.52 0.22 25.54
CA VAL A 64 -1.48 1.19 25.15
C VAL A 64 -2.13 2.56 24.89
N PRO A 65 -1.60 3.66 25.45
CA PRO A 65 -2.12 5.00 25.19
C PRO A 65 -2.15 5.33 23.69
N GLU A 66 -3.24 5.94 23.21
CA GLU A 66 -3.44 6.20 21.79
C GLU A 66 -2.25 6.84 21.08
N PRO A 67 -1.61 7.91 21.59
CA PRO A 67 -0.49 8.54 20.90
C PRO A 67 0.70 7.59 20.71
N VAL A 68 0.91 6.69 21.67
CA VAL A 68 1.99 5.69 21.60
C VAL A 68 1.63 4.60 20.59
N ALA A 69 0.37 4.15 20.60
CA ALA A 69 -0.12 3.14 19.66
C ALA A 69 0.06 3.58 18.19
N TRP A 70 -0.30 4.83 17.87
CA TRP A 70 -0.16 5.36 16.51
C TRP A 70 1.31 5.41 16.06
N ARG A 71 2.22 5.88 16.92
CA ARG A 71 3.66 5.91 16.61
C ARG A 71 4.22 4.51 16.38
N LEU A 72 3.85 3.55 17.24
CA LEU A 72 4.29 2.17 17.09
C LEU A 72 3.82 1.59 15.76
N CYS A 73 2.56 1.79 15.39
CA CYS A 73 2.01 1.31 14.12
C CYS A 73 2.69 1.99 12.91
N SER A 74 2.90 3.31 12.95
CA SER A 74 3.66 4.03 11.92
C SER A 74 5.10 3.53 11.80
N GLY A 75 5.76 3.26 12.92
CA GLY A 75 7.13 2.72 12.94
C GLY A 75 7.21 1.31 12.35
N VAL A 76 6.27 0.44 12.72
CA VAL A 76 6.14 -0.91 12.13
C VAL A 76 5.90 -0.83 10.63
N TYR A 77 4.99 0.05 10.19
CA TYR A 77 4.76 0.28 8.77
C TYR A 77 6.04 0.69 8.04
N LEU A 78 6.76 1.71 8.53
CA LEU A 78 7.97 2.21 7.88
C LEU A 78 9.07 1.14 7.81
N ALA A 79 9.22 0.32 8.85
CA ALA A 79 10.16 -0.79 8.84
C ALA A 79 9.80 -1.83 7.77
N VAL A 80 8.52 -2.20 7.68
CA VAL A 80 8.00 -3.13 6.67
C VAL A 80 8.17 -2.54 5.26
N ALA A 81 7.80 -1.28 5.07
CA ALA A 81 7.89 -0.60 3.78
C ALA A 81 9.34 -0.45 3.31
N LEU A 82 10.28 -0.16 4.22
CA LEU A 82 11.70 -0.12 3.91
C LEU A 82 12.21 -1.50 3.48
N PHE A 83 11.86 -2.56 4.22
CA PHE A 83 12.24 -3.93 3.88
C PHE A 83 11.74 -4.33 2.48
N PHE A 84 10.44 -4.15 2.21
CA PHE A 84 9.86 -4.46 0.90
C PHE A 84 10.36 -3.53 -0.21
N GLY A 85 10.61 -2.25 0.09
CA GLY A 85 11.18 -1.29 -0.85
C GLY A 85 12.55 -1.73 -1.34
N LEU A 86 13.44 -2.12 -0.43
CA LEU A 86 14.78 -2.62 -0.77
C LEU A 86 14.73 -3.88 -1.66
N LEU A 87 13.80 -4.80 -1.38
CA LEU A 87 13.59 -5.99 -2.21
C LEU A 87 13.05 -5.63 -3.60
N SER A 88 12.14 -4.64 -3.67
CA SER A 88 11.46 -4.24 -4.90
C SER A 88 12.37 -3.47 -5.87
N VAL A 89 13.33 -2.70 -5.36
CA VAL A 89 14.29 -1.93 -6.19
C VAL A 89 15.05 -2.84 -7.17
N ARG A 90 15.49 -4.02 -6.72
CA ARG A 90 16.20 -4.98 -7.59
C ARG A 90 15.30 -5.47 -8.72
N GLN A 91 14.05 -5.77 -8.40
CA GLN A 91 13.07 -6.26 -9.37
C GLN A 91 12.67 -5.17 -10.38
N GLN A 92 12.47 -3.93 -9.92
CA GLN A 92 12.21 -2.80 -10.80
C GLN A 92 13.33 -2.49 -11.75
N ARG A 93 14.59 -2.52 -11.29
CA ARG A 93 15.74 -2.30 -12.18
C ARG A 93 15.79 -3.35 -13.29
N ARG A 94 15.51 -4.62 -12.96
CA ARG A 94 15.45 -5.71 -13.93
C ARG A 94 14.33 -5.47 -14.97
N LEU A 95 13.12 -5.16 -14.52
CA LEU A 95 11.98 -4.88 -15.41
C LEU A 95 12.19 -3.61 -16.27
N ALA A 96 12.86 -2.61 -15.72
CA ALA A 96 13.23 -1.40 -16.46
C ALA A 96 14.20 -1.72 -17.60
N SER A 97 15.21 -2.55 -17.32
CA SER A 97 16.21 -2.96 -18.32
C SER A 97 15.64 -3.88 -19.41
N SER A 98 14.57 -4.64 -19.12
CA SER A 98 13.89 -5.49 -20.12
C SER A 98 12.85 -4.74 -20.96
N GLY A 99 12.55 -3.48 -20.63
CA GLY A 99 11.46 -2.74 -21.27
C GLY A 99 10.06 -3.23 -20.89
N GLU A 100 9.94 -4.10 -19.88
CA GLU A 100 8.69 -4.70 -19.41
C GLU A 100 8.02 -3.89 -18.28
N LEU A 101 8.48 -2.66 -18.04
CA LEU A 101 7.81 -1.73 -17.13
C LEU A 101 6.46 -1.33 -17.72
N LEU A 102 5.39 -1.90 -17.17
CA LEU A 102 4.02 -1.58 -17.59
C LEU A 102 3.58 -0.15 -17.24
N PHE A 103 4.22 0.45 -16.23
CA PHE A 103 3.96 1.83 -15.84
C PHE A 103 5.09 2.72 -16.35
N THR A 104 4.86 3.43 -17.46
CA THR A 104 5.76 4.47 -17.96
C THR A 104 5.13 5.85 -17.80
N GLY A 105 5.96 6.87 -17.63
CA GLY A 105 5.52 8.27 -17.56
C GLY A 105 4.71 8.63 -16.31
N ALA A 106 3.57 9.31 -16.52
CA ALA A 106 2.80 9.99 -15.48
C ALA A 106 2.23 9.05 -14.40
N LEU A 107 1.82 7.83 -14.76
CA LEU A 107 1.22 6.89 -13.83
C LEU A 107 2.24 6.38 -12.79
N ASN A 108 3.45 6.05 -13.25
CA ASN A 108 4.53 5.65 -12.35
C ASN A 108 4.90 6.81 -11.42
N ALA A 109 4.99 8.04 -11.94
CA ALA A 109 5.22 9.22 -11.14
C ALA A 109 4.12 9.45 -10.08
N ALA A 110 2.85 9.28 -10.43
CA ALA A 110 1.72 9.42 -9.51
C ALA A 110 1.78 8.37 -8.39
N VAL A 111 2.02 7.10 -8.73
CA VAL A 111 2.16 5.99 -7.77
C VAL A 111 3.29 6.26 -6.78
N TRP A 112 4.47 6.63 -7.28
CA TRP A 112 5.62 6.93 -6.43
C TRP A 112 5.41 8.16 -5.58
N SER A 113 4.80 9.21 -6.12
CA SER A 113 4.53 10.44 -5.36
C SER A 113 3.53 10.19 -4.25
N GLY A 114 2.46 9.45 -4.52
CA GLY A 114 1.48 9.04 -3.52
C GLY A 114 2.09 8.16 -2.43
N ALA A 115 2.93 7.19 -2.81
CA ALA A 115 3.66 6.38 -1.85
C ALA A 115 4.60 7.24 -0.99
N MET A 116 5.43 8.10 -1.59
CA MET A 116 6.33 8.99 -0.85
C MET A 116 5.57 9.89 0.12
N LEU A 117 4.40 10.41 -0.28
CA LEU A 117 3.54 11.19 0.60
C LEU A 117 3.03 10.37 1.79
N ALA A 118 2.59 9.12 1.55
CA ALA A 118 2.19 8.22 2.63
C ALA A 118 3.34 8.01 3.63
N HIS A 119 4.55 7.74 3.15
CA HIS A 119 5.73 7.58 4.01
C HIS A 119 6.05 8.86 4.78
N ALA A 120 5.94 10.03 4.16
CA ALA A 120 6.17 11.31 4.81
C ALA A 120 5.18 11.55 5.96
N LEU A 121 3.90 11.22 5.78
CA LEU A 121 2.88 11.31 6.83
C LEU A 121 3.20 10.38 8.01
N GLU A 122 3.63 9.16 7.73
CA GLU A 122 3.96 8.18 8.76
C GLU A 122 5.26 8.53 9.51
N VAL A 123 6.25 9.10 8.81
CA VAL A 123 7.46 9.67 9.45
C VAL A 123 7.09 10.87 10.32
N ALA A 124 6.22 11.76 9.84
CA ALA A 124 5.74 12.90 10.61
C ALA A 124 4.99 12.45 11.88
N ASN A 125 4.14 11.42 11.77
CA ASN A 125 3.43 10.84 12.91
C ASN A 125 4.40 10.21 13.91
N LEU A 126 5.38 9.44 13.43
CA LEU A 126 6.40 8.81 14.25
C LEU A 126 7.26 9.85 14.99
N ALA A 127 7.63 10.94 14.32
CA ALA A 127 8.39 12.04 14.91
C ALA A 127 7.55 12.94 15.83
N GLY A 128 6.22 12.85 15.79
CA GLY A 128 5.31 13.67 16.60
C GLY A 128 5.22 15.13 16.11
N VAL A 129 5.38 15.35 14.81
CA VAL A 129 5.26 16.69 14.19
C VAL A 129 3.81 17.18 14.29
N LEU A 130 3.59 18.51 14.40
CA LEU A 130 2.28 19.17 14.53
C LEU A 130 1.59 19.07 15.91
N GLY A 131 2.35 18.98 17.01
CA GLY A 131 1.81 19.04 18.37
C GLY A 131 1.48 17.68 19.00
N GLY A 132 1.87 16.58 18.36
CA GLY A 132 1.82 15.24 18.92
C GLY A 132 1.48 14.17 17.87
N PRO A 133 1.64 12.88 18.21
CA PRO A 133 1.17 11.80 17.36
C PRO A 133 -0.34 11.92 17.17
N SER A 134 -0.79 11.91 15.92
CA SER A 134 -2.20 12.11 15.60
C SER A 134 -2.73 10.94 14.80
N LEU A 135 -3.93 10.49 15.19
CA LEU A 135 -4.71 9.55 14.41
C LEU A 135 -4.88 10.03 12.96
N ALA A 136 -4.99 11.33 12.74
CA ALA A 136 -5.14 11.93 11.41
C ALA A 136 -3.93 11.67 10.49
N LEU A 137 -2.71 11.79 11.00
CA LEU A 137 -1.51 11.51 10.18
C LEU A 137 -1.40 10.02 9.84
N PHE A 138 -1.66 9.14 10.81
CA PHE A 138 -1.69 7.70 10.58
C PHE A 138 -2.77 7.30 9.55
N LEU A 139 -4.02 7.72 9.76
CA LEU A 139 -5.10 7.45 8.80
C LEU A 139 -4.84 8.08 7.43
N GLY A 140 -4.22 9.26 7.38
CA GLY A 140 -3.83 9.90 6.14
C GLY A 140 -2.81 9.08 5.35
N GLY A 141 -1.81 8.50 6.02
CA GLY A 141 -0.86 7.57 5.40
C GLY A 141 -1.55 6.35 4.82
N LEU A 142 -2.44 5.71 5.60
CA LEU A 142 -3.23 4.57 5.14
C LEU A 142 -4.13 4.91 3.94
N TRP A 143 -4.80 6.07 3.96
CA TRP A 143 -5.62 6.55 2.85
C TRP A 143 -4.80 6.72 1.57
N MET A 144 -3.59 7.27 1.67
CA MET A 144 -2.72 7.46 0.50
C MET A 144 -2.27 6.12 -0.07
N LEU A 145 -1.96 5.13 0.77
CA LEU A 145 -1.63 3.78 0.29
C LEU A 145 -2.79 3.11 -0.44
N LEU A 146 -4.01 3.23 0.11
CA LEU A 146 -5.20 2.72 -0.56
C LEU A 146 -5.49 3.44 -1.88
N ALA A 147 -5.29 4.76 -1.93
CA ALA A 147 -5.41 5.51 -3.18
C ALA A 147 -4.39 5.03 -4.22
N VAL A 148 -3.14 4.80 -3.81
CA VAL A 148 -2.09 4.24 -4.68
C VAL A 148 -2.47 2.84 -5.18
N ALA A 149 -2.96 1.97 -4.29
CA ALA A 149 -3.44 0.64 -4.65
C ALA A 149 -4.62 0.71 -5.63
N GLY A 150 -5.56 1.63 -5.43
CA GLY A 150 -6.69 1.87 -6.33
C GLY A 150 -6.25 2.33 -7.71
N VAL A 151 -5.29 3.26 -7.79
CA VAL A 151 -4.70 3.69 -9.07
C VAL A 151 -4.02 2.52 -9.79
N GLN A 152 -3.28 1.69 -9.07
CA GLN A 152 -2.64 0.50 -9.62
C GLN A 152 -3.66 -0.52 -10.14
N PHE A 153 -4.75 -0.71 -9.39
CA PHE A 153 -5.86 -1.58 -9.79
C PHE A 153 -6.51 -1.10 -11.09
N VAL A 154 -6.90 0.17 -11.16
CA VAL A 154 -7.51 0.76 -12.36
C VAL A 154 -6.57 0.63 -13.56
N ALA A 155 -5.28 0.93 -13.38
CA ALA A 155 -4.31 0.79 -14.46
C ALA A 155 -4.16 -0.65 -14.95
N LEU A 156 -4.24 -1.63 -14.03
CA LEU A 156 -4.20 -3.04 -14.40
C LEU A 156 -5.42 -3.44 -15.24
N LEU A 157 -6.62 -2.96 -14.90
CA LEU A 157 -7.84 -3.21 -15.69
C LEU A 157 -7.69 -2.72 -17.14
N PHE A 158 -7.14 -1.52 -17.33
CA PHE A 158 -6.90 -0.98 -18.68
C PHE A 158 -5.84 -1.76 -19.47
N LEU A 159 -4.88 -2.37 -18.78
CA LEU A 159 -3.85 -3.18 -19.41
C LEU A 159 -4.36 -4.54 -19.85
N VAL A 160 -5.26 -5.12 -19.05
CA VAL A 160 -5.93 -6.40 -19.34
C VAL A 160 -6.97 -6.27 -20.46
N ALA A 161 -7.64 -5.13 -20.56
CA ALA A 161 -8.70 -4.91 -21.55
C ALA A 161 -8.19 -4.73 -22.99
N ARG A 162 -6.87 -4.74 -23.21
CA ARG A 162 -6.23 -4.64 -24.53
C ARG A 162 -5.83 -6.02 -25.03
#